data_AF-A0A3C0N4L6-F1
#
_entry.id   AF-A0A3C0N4L6-F1
#
_cell.length_a   1.000
_cell.length_b   1.000
_cell.length_c   1.000
_cell.angle_alpha   90.00
_cell.angle_beta   90.00
_cell.angle_gamma   90.00
#
_symmetry.space_group_name_H-M   'P 1'
#
loop_
_entity.id
_entity.type
_entity.pdbx_description
1 polymer ?
#
loop_
_entity_poly.entity_id
_entity_poly.type
_entity_poly.pdbx_seq_one_letter_code
_entity_poly.pdbx_strand_id
1 'polypeptide(L)'
;MFVYNPNVISVYAGTTVEEINAIPGLVKELQEMSRICEVPKGSEDREVFLGKNRVRVREIGERLNTNGGYNLMLWAAKQVPEYDQRELECAWHGIGEWMS
;
A
#
# COMPACT_ATOMS: atom_id res chain seq x y z
N MET A 1 -15.77 13.90 -0.12
CA MET A 1 -14.46 14.25 -0.70
C MET A 1 -13.47 14.34 0.46
N PHE A 2 -12.57 13.37 0.61
CA PHE A 2 -11.55 13.40 1.67
C PHE A 2 -10.37 14.21 1.16
N VAL A 3 -10.20 15.42 1.68
CA VAL A 3 -9.05 16.27 1.40
C VAL A 3 -7.92 15.82 2.31
N TYR A 4 -6.84 15.28 1.73
CA TYR A 4 -5.61 15.00 2.45
C TYR A 4 -5.05 16.32 2.99
N ASN A 5 -5.08 16.49 4.31
CA ASN A 5 -4.43 17.60 5.00
C ASN A 5 -3.12 17.07 5.61
N PRO A 6 -1.94 17.46 5.10
CA PRO A 6 -0.67 17.02 5.65
C PRO A 6 -0.45 17.47 7.11
N ASN A 7 -1.26 18.42 7.62
CA ASN A 7 -1.24 18.84 9.03
C ASN A 7 -2.15 17.97 9.94
N VAL A 8 -2.85 16.97 9.38
CA VAL A 8 -3.71 16.02 10.12
C VAL A 8 -3.19 14.59 9.89
N ILE A 9 -1.88 14.44 9.83
CA ILE A 9 -1.27 13.17 10.23
C ILE A 9 -1.45 13.16 11.75
N SER A 10 -2.27 12.25 12.27
CA SER A 10 -2.16 11.86 13.67
C SER A 10 -0.76 11.27 13.81
N VAL A 11 0.24 12.11 14.07
CA VAL A 11 1.63 11.69 14.20
C VAL A 11 1.64 10.78 15.42
N TYR A 12 1.69 9.48 15.18
CA TYR A 12 1.83 8.51 16.25
C TYR A 12 3.13 8.84 16.99
N ALA A 13 3.11 8.76 18.32
CA ALA A 13 4.26 9.11 19.13
C ALA A 13 5.47 8.27 18.69
N GLY A 14 6.49 8.93 18.10
CA GLY A 14 7.71 8.29 17.61
C GLY A 14 7.97 8.39 16.11
N THR A 15 7.01 8.85 15.29
CA THR A 15 7.23 9.01 13.84
C THR A 15 8.14 10.19 13.52
N THR A 16 9.19 9.97 12.71
CA THR A 16 10.14 11.03 12.33
C THR A 16 9.69 11.81 11.09
N VAL A 17 10.27 12.99 10.88
CA VAL A 17 10.02 13.83 9.69
C VAL A 17 10.45 13.12 8.41
N GLU A 18 11.54 12.36 8.47
CA GLU A 18 12.05 11.55 7.36
C GLU A 18 11.05 10.45 6.96
N GLU A 19 10.40 9.81 7.93
CA GLU A 19 9.40 8.77 7.67
C GLU A 19 8.15 9.36 7.01
N ILE A 20 7.69 10.53 7.47
CA ILE A 20 6.59 11.27 6.84
C ILE A 20 6.95 11.66 5.40
N ASN A 21 8.16 12.19 5.19
CA ASN A 21 8.63 12.59 3.86
C ASN A 21 8.78 11.40 2.90
N ALA A 22 8.88 10.18 3.42
CA ALA A 22 8.95 8.97 2.60
C ALA A 22 7.57 8.47 2.12
N ILE A 23 6.47 8.86 2.76
CA ILE A 23 5.11 8.39 2.41
C ILE A 23 4.77 8.56 0.92
N PRO A 24 5.02 9.72 0.27
CA PRO A 24 4.73 9.88 -1.16
C PRO A 24 5.51 8.90 -2.03
N GLY A 25 6.74 8.57 -1.64
CA GLY A 25 7.58 7.59 -2.34
C GLY A 25 7.01 6.17 -2.25
N LEU A 26 6.55 5.77 -1.06
CA LEU A 26 5.94 4.46 -0.84
C LEU A 26 4.67 4.27 -1.67
N VAL A 27 3.81 5.28 -1.71
CA VAL A 27 2.59 5.23 -2.51
C VAL A 27 2.88 5.18 -4.00
N LYS A 28 3.86 5.97 -4.47
CA LYS A 28 4.30 5.95 -5.87
C LYS A 28 4.84 4.57 -6.26
N GLU A 29 5.53 3.89 -5.34
CA GLU A 29 6.02 2.53 -5.56
C GLU A 29 4.87 1.54 -5.79
N LEU A 30 3.81 1.59 -4.97
CA LEU A 30 2.62 0.75 -5.16
C LEU A 30 1.92 1.02 -6.50
N GLN A 31 1.79 2.29 -6.88
CA GLN A 31 1.22 2.69 -8.17
C GLN A 31 2.05 2.16 -9.34
N GLU A 32 3.38 2.24 -9.23
CA GLU A 32 4.30 1.77 -10.25
C GLU A 32 4.22 0.25 -10.42
N MET A 33 4.18 -0.52 -9.32
CA MET A 33 4.00 -1.98 -9.36
C MET A 33 2.75 -2.38 -10.16
N SER A 34 1.62 -1.71 -9.92
CA SER A 34 0.37 -1.91 -10.66
C SER A 34 0.51 -1.51 -12.14
N ARG A 35 1.17 -0.39 -12.42
CA ARG A 35 1.36 0.16 -13.77
C ARG A 35 2.20 -0.74 -14.67
N ILE A 36 3.27 -1.33 -14.14
CA ILE A 36 4.21 -2.16 -14.91
C ILE A 36 3.79 -3.63 -15.00
N CYS A 37 2.70 -4.02 -14.33
CA CYS A 37 2.18 -5.37 -14.45
C CYS A 37 1.63 -5.60 -15.86
N GLU A 38 2.27 -6.50 -16.61
CA GLU A 38 1.95 -6.83 -18.00
C GLU A 38 0.64 -7.63 -18.15
N VAL A 39 0.16 -8.22 -17.05
CA VAL A 39 -1.07 -9.01 -17.05
C VAL A 39 -2.28 -8.07 -17.19
N PRO A 40 -3.22 -8.33 -18.13
CA PRO A 40 -4.38 -7.48 -18.34
C PRO A 40 -5.20 -7.23 -17.07
N LYS A 41 -5.79 -6.03 -17.00
CA LYS A 41 -6.71 -5.63 -15.93
C LYS A 41 -7.89 -6.61 -15.88
N GLY A 42 -8.22 -7.11 -14.70
CA GLY A 42 -9.33 -8.06 -14.50
C GLY A 42 -9.02 -9.51 -14.90
N SER A 43 -7.78 -9.83 -15.28
CA SER A 43 -7.33 -11.22 -15.41
C SER A 43 -7.23 -11.88 -14.04
N GLU A 44 -7.61 -13.15 -13.94
CA GLU A 44 -7.45 -13.95 -12.71
C GLU A 44 -5.96 -14.16 -12.37
N ASP A 45 -5.09 -14.18 -13.37
CA ASP A 45 -3.63 -14.31 -13.21
C ASP A 45 -2.92 -13.00 -12.82
N ARG A 46 -3.67 -11.90 -12.64
CA ARG A 46 -3.07 -10.60 -12.31
C ARG A 46 -2.71 -10.56 -10.82
N GLU A 47 -1.48 -10.95 -10.52
CA GLU A 47 -0.90 -10.89 -9.18
C GLU A 47 0.14 -9.76 -9.07
N VAL A 48 -0.33 -8.54 -8.81
CA VAL A 48 0.53 -7.37 -8.66
C VAL A 48 1.25 -7.39 -7.32
N PHE A 49 0.56 -7.78 -6.26
CA PHE A 49 0.99 -7.58 -4.87
C PHE A 49 1.20 -8.87 -4.08
N LEU A 50 0.50 -9.96 -4.40
CA LEU A 50 0.65 -11.25 -3.72
C LEU A 50 1.74 -12.14 -4.34
N GLY A 51 2.16 -11.85 -5.57
CA GLY A 51 3.25 -12.55 -6.25
C GLY A 51 4.64 -12.02 -5.85
N LYS A 52 5.47 -11.70 -6.86
CA LYS A 52 6.87 -11.29 -6.67
C LYS A 52 7.08 -10.06 -5.77
N ASN A 53 6.08 -9.19 -5.65
CA ASN A 53 6.18 -7.95 -4.88
C ASN A 53 5.77 -8.11 -3.40
N ARG A 54 5.27 -9.29 -2.99
CA ARG A 54 4.63 -9.51 -1.68
C ARG A 54 5.44 -9.02 -0.48
N VAL A 55 6.72 -9.36 -0.43
CA VAL A 55 7.61 -8.96 0.67
C VAL A 55 7.67 -7.43 0.77
N ARG A 56 7.91 -6.76 -0.36
CA ARG A 56 8.03 -5.31 -0.41
C ARG A 56 6.72 -4.59 -0.10
N VAL A 57 5.60 -5.13 -0.58
CA VAL A 57 4.26 -4.60 -0.31
C VAL A 57 3.96 -4.64 1.19
N ARG A 58 4.35 -5.73 1.87
CA ARG A 58 4.21 -5.86 3.31
C ARG A 58 5.05 -4.82 4.07
N GLU A 59 6.32 -4.65 3.70
CA GLU A 59 7.17 -3.61 4.28
C GLU A 59 6.56 -2.20 4.12
N ILE A 60 6.00 -1.91 2.94
CA ILE A 60 5.28 -0.65 2.70
C ILE A 60 4.08 -0.54 3.65
N GLY A 61 3.28 -1.59 3.77
CA GLY A 61 2.12 -1.63 4.67
C GLY A 61 2.50 -1.39 6.13
N GLU A 62 3.55 -2.04 6.61
CA GLU A 62 4.08 -1.86 7.97
C GLU A 62 4.55 -0.42 8.20
N ARG A 63 5.26 0.18 7.25
CA ARG A 63 5.69 1.58 7.34
C ARG A 63 4.50 2.54 7.37
N LEU A 64 3.50 2.34 6.51
CA LEU A 64 2.29 3.16 6.51
C LEU A 64 1.51 3.00 7.81
N ASN A 65 1.40 1.78 8.34
CA ASN A 65 0.75 1.52 9.61
C ASN A 65 1.47 2.20 10.79
N THR A 66 2.81 2.13 10.84
CA THR A 66 3.60 2.82 11.87
C THR A 66 3.42 4.34 11.81
N ASN A 67 3.33 4.91 10.60
CA ASN A 67 3.29 6.36 10.41
C ASN A 67 1.89 6.97 10.63
N GLY A 68 0.83 6.29 10.21
CA GLY A 68 -0.52 6.84 10.22
C GLY A 68 -1.63 5.81 10.45
N GLY A 69 -1.25 4.60 10.87
CA GLY A 69 -2.16 3.50 11.16
C GLY A 69 -2.98 3.07 9.95
N TYR A 70 -4.07 2.40 10.25
CA TYR A 70 -5.03 1.89 9.27
C TYR A 70 -5.57 3.00 8.34
N ASN A 71 -5.76 4.23 8.83
CA ASN A 71 -6.26 5.33 8.00
C ASN A 71 -5.29 5.71 6.87
N LEU A 72 -3.98 5.71 7.14
CA LEU A 72 -2.99 6.00 6.11
C LEU A 72 -2.87 4.84 5.12
N MET A 73 -2.97 3.59 5.58
CA MET A 73 -3.05 2.43 4.71
C MET A 73 -4.26 2.50 3.77
N LEU A 74 -5.45 2.81 4.29
CA LEU A 74 -6.66 2.99 3.49
C LEU A 74 -6.53 4.13 2.48
N TRP A 75 -5.91 5.24 2.87
CA TRP A 75 -5.66 6.35 1.93
C TRP A 75 -4.71 5.92 0.81
N ALA A 76 -3.64 5.19 1.13
CA ALA A 76 -2.68 4.67 0.16
C ALA A 76 -3.30 3.64 -0.80
N ALA A 77 -4.14 2.72 -0.29
CA ALA A 77 -4.87 1.78 -1.12
C ALA A 77 -5.73 2.49 -2.18
N LYS A 78 -6.41 3.58 -1.80
CA LYS A 78 -7.21 4.39 -2.74
C LYS A 78 -6.39 5.09 -3.83
N GLN A 79 -5.07 5.15 -3.72
CA GLN A 79 -4.19 5.71 -4.75
C GLN A 79 -3.82 4.67 -5.82
N VAL A 80 -4.08 3.38 -5.56
CA VAL A 80 -3.87 2.26 -6.48
C VAL A 80 -5.17 1.99 -7.27
N PRO A 81 -5.10 1.51 -8.52
CA PRO A 81 -6.31 1.18 -9.29
C PRO A 81 -7.24 0.21 -8.55
N GLU A 82 -8.55 0.47 -8.62
CA GLU A 82 -9.60 -0.23 -7.86
C GLU A 82 -9.53 -1.76 -7.97
N TYR A 83 -9.21 -2.27 -9.17
CA TYR A 83 -9.12 -3.71 -9.43
C TYR A 83 -7.90 -4.40 -8.78
N ASP A 84 -6.90 -3.65 -8.31
CA ASP A 84 -5.74 -4.19 -7.58
C ASP A 84 -5.83 -3.94 -6.05
N GLN A 85 -6.80 -3.14 -5.58
CA GLN A 85 -6.91 -2.74 -4.16
C GLN A 85 -7.16 -3.93 -3.24
N ARG A 86 -8.03 -4.87 -3.65
CA ARG A 86 -8.34 -6.06 -2.85
C ARG A 86 -7.11 -6.95 -2.66
N GLU A 87 -6.30 -7.09 -3.71
CA GLU A 87 -5.06 -7.86 -3.64
C GLU A 87 -4.05 -7.20 -2.69
N LEU A 88 -3.94 -5.86 -2.74
CA LEU A 88 -3.10 -5.07 -1.84
C LEU A 88 -3.51 -5.24 -0.37
N GLU A 89 -4.82 -5.19 -0.09
CA GLU A 89 -5.35 -5.42 1.26
C GLU A 89 -5.01 -6.84 1.74
N CYS A 90 -5.18 -7.86 0.91
CA CYS A 90 -4.77 -9.23 1.25
C CYS A 90 -3.28 -9.31 1.61
N ALA A 91 -2.41 -8.65 0.82
CA ALA A 91 -0.96 -8.64 1.07
C ALA A 91 -0.60 -7.97 2.41
N TRP A 92 -1.31 -6.90 2.79
CA TRP A 92 -1.09 -6.21 4.07
C TRP A 92 -1.64 -6.96 5.28
N HIS A 93 -2.75 -7.69 5.12
CA HIS A 93 -3.35 -8.48 6.19
C HIS A 93 -2.76 -9.89 6.33
N GLY A 94 -1.78 -10.26 5.49
CA GLY A 94 -1.19 -11.59 5.51
C GLY A 94 -2.14 -12.69 5.05
N ILE A 95 -3.19 -12.34 4.32
CA ILE A 95 -4.16 -13.30 3.80
C ILE A 95 -3.51 -14.07 2.64
N GLY A 96 -3.51 -15.39 2.73
CA GLY A 96 -2.86 -16.28 1.75
C GLY A 96 -1.43 -16.71 2.11
N GLU A 97 -0.92 -16.33 3.29
CA GLU A 97 0.39 -16.80 3.79
C GLU A 97 0.48 -18.32 3.98
N TRP A 98 -0.65 -19.01 4.16
CA TRP A 98 -0.72 -20.47 4.29
C TRP A 98 -0.59 -21.24 2.95
N MET A 99 -0.54 -20.55 1.81
CA MET A 99 -0.43 -21.19 0.49
C MET A 99 1.04 -21.35 0.03
N SER A 100 2.02 -21.10 0.91
CA SER A 100 3.45 -21.35 0.66
C SER A 100 3.87 -22.77 1.00
#